data_AF-A0A662R433-F1
#
_entry.id   AF-A0A662R433-F1
#
_cell.length_a   1.000
_cell.length_b   1.000
_cell.length_c   1.000
_cell.angle_alpha   90.00
_cell.angle_beta   90.00
_cell.angle_gamma   90.00
#
_symmetry.space_group_name_H-M   'P 1'
#
loop_
_entity.id
_entity.type
_entity.pdbx_description
1 polymer ?
#
loop_
_entity_poly.entity_id
_entity_poly.type
_entity_poly.pdbx_seq_one_letter_code
_entity_poly.pdbx_strand_id
1 'polypeptide(L)'
;PSQNYEIKSAVLTKDEVENEILSDAIASNTKTIAFTSTSGDAIITEHKTVKPRSKDINLDVELVYLPVWEVKGANHSIMIDAYTGSVMTEPVDDDVEFL
;
A
#
# COMPACT_ATOMS: atom_id res chain seq x y z
N PRO A 1 -7.33 -29.56 -22.41
CA PRO A 1 -7.67 -28.12 -22.21
C PRO A 1 -6.45 -27.36 -21.68
N SER A 2 -5.58 -26.92 -22.59
CA SER A 2 -4.42 -26.09 -22.30
C SER A 2 -4.88 -24.65 -22.13
N GLN A 3 -5.21 -24.23 -20.92
CA GLN A 3 -5.55 -22.83 -20.65
C GLN A 3 -4.25 -22.00 -20.70
N ASN A 4 -4.23 -20.98 -21.56
CA ASN A 4 -3.21 -19.93 -21.58
C ASN A 4 -3.39 -19.05 -20.35
N TYR A 5 -2.77 -19.41 -19.23
CA TYR A 5 -2.62 -18.50 -18.10
C TYR A 5 -1.16 -18.06 -18.02
N GLU A 6 -0.97 -16.80 -17.64
CA GLU A 6 0.33 -16.22 -17.39
C GLU A 6 0.43 -15.93 -15.90
N ILE A 7 1.48 -16.45 -15.25
CA ILE A 7 1.81 -16.06 -13.89
C ILE A 7 2.77 -14.87 -14.00
N LYS A 8 2.27 -13.69 -13.65
CA LYS A 8 3.12 -12.49 -13.53
C LYS A 8 3.97 -12.58 -12.26
N SER A 9 5.25 -12.24 -12.39
CA SER A 9 6.15 -12.11 -11.25
C SER A 9 5.80 -10.86 -10.44
N ALA A 10 6.08 -10.89 -9.14
CA ALA A 10 5.99 -9.69 -8.32
C ALA A 10 6.96 -8.62 -8.82
N VAL A 11 6.48 -7.39 -8.98
CA VAL A 11 7.29 -6.24 -9.40
C VAL A 11 8.24 -5.81 -8.29
N LEU A 12 7.78 -5.91 -7.03
CA LEU A 12 8.54 -5.58 -5.83
C LEU A 12 9.01 -6.84 -5.11
N THR A 13 10.19 -6.75 -4.52
CA THR A 13 10.68 -7.77 -3.60
C THR A 13 9.94 -7.70 -2.26
N LYS A 14 9.95 -8.80 -1.51
CA LYS A 14 9.35 -8.84 -0.17
C LYS A 14 9.94 -7.75 0.73
N ASP A 15 11.26 -7.59 0.75
CA ASP A 15 11.93 -6.59 1.59
C ASP A 15 11.50 -5.15 1.24
N GLU A 16 11.30 -4.84 -0.04
CA GLU A 16 10.81 -3.51 -0.46
C GLU A 16 9.39 -3.25 0.06
N VAL A 17 8.49 -4.23 -0.10
CA VAL A 17 7.11 -4.17 0.40
C VAL A 17 7.08 -4.05 1.92
N GLU A 18 7.89 -4.83 2.64
CA GLU A 18 7.96 -4.76 4.10
C GLU A 18 8.43 -3.39 4.58
N ASN A 19 9.43 -2.79 3.92
CA ASN A 19 9.93 -1.46 4.26
C ASN A 19 8.89 -0.36 3.99
N GLU A 20 8.18 -0.44 2.87
CA GLU A 20 7.13 0.51 2.51
C GLU A 20 5.98 0.47 3.52
N ILE A 21 5.44 -0.72 3.80
CA ILE A 21 4.35 -0.89 4.77
C ILE A 21 4.80 -0.45 6.17
N LEU A 22 6.03 -0.78 6.57
CA LEU A 22 6.55 -0.37 7.87
C LEU A 22 6.69 1.15 7.98
N SER A 23 7.18 1.81 6.93
CA SER A 23 7.29 3.27 6.86
C SER A 23 5.91 3.93 6.99
N ASP A 24 4.93 3.43 6.24
CA ASP A 24 3.55 3.94 6.27
C ASP A 24 2.87 3.70 7.61
N ALA A 25 3.10 2.54 8.23
CA ALA A 25 2.60 2.25 9.57
C ALA A 25 3.20 3.21 10.61
N ILE A 26 4.49 3.53 10.53
CA ILE A 26 5.13 4.50 11.43
C ILE A 26 4.58 5.90 11.19
N ALA A 27 4.46 6.32 9.93
CA ALA A 27 4.00 7.65 9.55
C ALA A 27 2.54 7.88 9.98
N SER A 28 1.63 6.97 9.64
CA SER A 28 0.21 7.04 10.00
C SER A 28 -0.05 7.03 11.51
N ASN A 29 0.86 6.44 12.28
CA ASN A 29 0.80 6.38 13.75
C ASN A 29 1.73 7.39 14.45
N THR A 30 2.31 8.33 13.72
CA THR A 30 3.07 9.45 14.29
C THR A 30 2.12 10.60 14.63
N LYS A 31 2.15 11.09 15.88
CA LYS A 31 1.30 12.21 16.32
C LYS A 31 2.13 13.28 17.02
N THR A 32 1.81 14.54 16.76
CA THR A 32 2.34 15.68 17.51
C THR A 32 1.28 16.16 18.49
N ILE A 33 1.62 16.15 19.76
CA ILE A 33 0.75 16.53 20.88
C ILE A 33 1.28 17.84 21.46
N ALA A 34 0.39 18.80 21.73
CA ALA A 34 0.73 20.04 22.41
C ALA A 34 0.24 19.98 23.86
N PHE A 35 1.12 20.33 24.79
CA PHE A 35 0.83 20.46 26.22
C PHE A 35 0.92 21.93 26.59
N THR A 36 -0.20 22.54 26.98
CA THR A 36 -0.23 23.94 27.43
C THR A 36 -0.41 23.97 28.94
N SER A 37 0.44 24.74 29.61
CA SER A 37 0.39 24.97 31.05
C SER A 37 0.51 26.46 31.36
N THR A 38 -0.10 26.89 32.46
CA THR A 38 -0.03 28.26 32.94
C THR A 38 0.71 28.30 34.28
N SER A 39 1.70 29.18 34.41
CA SER A 39 2.44 29.41 35.66
C SER A 39 2.53 30.91 35.92
N GLY A 40 1.74 31.41 36.88
CA GLY A 40 1.54 32.86 37.07
C GLY A 40 0.85 33.47 35.85
N ASP A 41 1.40 34.55 35.31
CA ASP A 41 0.89 35.24 34.11
C ASP A 41 1.48 34.68 32.78
N ALA A 42 2.30 33.63 32.84
CA ALA A 42 2.92 33.04 31.66
C ALA A 42 2.16 31.80 31.17
N ILE A 43 1.95 31.71 29.85
CA ILE A 43 1.46 30.52 29.15
C ILE A 43 2.65 29.83 28.47
N ILE A 44 2.86 28.56 28.77
CA ILE A 44 3.91 27.72 28.16
C ILE A 44 3.22 26.63 27.34
N THR A 45 3.53 26.54 26.05
CA THR A 45 3.09 25.46 25.17
C THR A 45 4.29 24.62 24.73
N GLU A 46 4.29 23.35 25.11
CA GLU A 46 5.28 22.37 24.69
C GLU A 46 4.71 21.49 23.57
N HIS A 47 5.47 21.29 22.49
CA HIS A 47 5.11 20.37 21.42
C HIS A 47 5.97 19.10 21.51
N LYS A 48 5.32 17.93 21.50
CA LYS A 48 6.00 16.64 21.55
C LYS A 48 5.48 15.71 20.48
N THR A 49 6.38 15.16 19.67
CA THR A 49 6.06 14.13 18.68
C THR A 49 6.27 12.74 19.27
N VAL A 50 5.25 11.89 19.14
CA VAL A 50 5.26 10.50 19.57
C VAL A 50 5.07 9.63 18.33
N LYS A 51 5.95 8.64 18.14
CA LYS A 51 5.87 7.68 17.04
C LYS A 51 6.31 6.28 17.50
N PRO A 52 5.73 5.21 16.93
CA PRO A 52 6.20 3.86 17.19
C PRO A 52 7.63 3.66 16.62
N ARG A 53 8.39 2.73 17.21
CA ARG A 53 9.66 2.27 16.62
C ARG A 53 9.38 1.05 15.76
N SER A 54 10.25 0.79 14.79
CA SER A 54 10.15 -0.40 13.92
C SER A 54 10.01 -1.71 14.71
N LYS A 55 10.77 -1.86 15.81
CA LYS A 55 10.70 -3.06 16.66
C LYS A 55 9.40 -3.23 17.45
N ASP A 56 8.59 -2.18 17.54
CA ASP A 56 7.29 -2.21 18.22
C ASP A 56 6.17 -2.62 17.24
N ILE A 57 6.49 -2.81 15.95
CA ILE A 57 5.57 -3.22 14.88
C ILE A 57 5.98 -4.64 14.44
N ASN A 58 5.03 -5.56 14.47
CA ASN A 58 5.20 -6.90 13.91
C ASN A 58 4.46 -6.97 12.57
N LEU A 59 5.14 -7.47 11.55
CA LEU A 59 4.65 -7.52 10.19
C LEU A 59 4.82 -8.94 9.65
N ASP A 60 3.76 -9.48 9.05
CA ASP A 60 3.76 -10.78 8.38
C ASP A 60 3.26 -10.58 6.95
N VAL A 61 4.14 -10.84 5.99
CA VAL A 61 3.88 -10.60 4.55
C VAL A 61 4.07 -11.88 3.78
N GLU A 62 3.04 -12.23 3.01
CA GLU A 62 2.98 -13.40 2.16
C GLU A 62 2.65 -12.99 0.72
N LEU A 63 3.34 -13.60 -0.25
CA LEU A 63 3.02 -13.45 -1.66
C LEU A 63 1.82 -14.34 -2.00
N VAL A 64 0.75 -13.74 -2.51
CA VAL A 64 -0.45 -14.45 -2.96
C VAL A 64 -0.67 -14.23 -4.45
N TYR A 65 -1.17 -15.26 -5.13
CA TYR A 65 -1.57 -15.17 -6.53
C TYR A 65 -3.08 -14.99 -6.61
N LEU A 66 -3.51 -13.87 -7.21
CA LEU A 66 -4.92 -13.59 -7.45
C LEU A 66 -5.29 -13.96 -8.90
N PRO A 67 -6.35 -14.76 -9.12
CA PRO A 67 -6.78 -15.09 -10.46
C PRO A 67 -7.51 -13.90 -11.10
N VAL A 68 -7.01 -13.44 -12.24
CA VAL A 68 -7.56 -12.31 -12.99
C VAL A 68 -7.84 -12.76 -14.43
N TRP A 69 -8.97 -12.31 -14.97
CA TRP A 69 -9.27 -12.45 -16.39
C TRP A 69 -9.07 -11.13 -17.10
N GLU A 70 -8.28 -11.17 -18.17
CA GLU A 70 -8.17 -10.07 -19.12
C GLU A 70 -9.08 -10.34 -20.32
N VAL A 71 -10.08 -9.49 -20.52
CA VAL A 71 -10.95 -9.53 -21.70
C VAL A 71 -10.49 -8.46 -22.68
N LYS A 72 -9.89 -8.87 -23.80
CA LYS A 72 -9.39 -7.98 -24.85
C LYS A 72 -10.49 -7.61 -25.84
N GLY A 73 -10.82 -6.33 -25.93
CA GLY A 73 -11.63 -5.73 -26.98
C GLY A 73 -10.76 -5.13 -28.10
N ALA A 74 -11.40 -4.47 -29.07
CA ALA A 74 -10.69 -3.91 -30.23
C ALA A 74 -9.69 -2.79 -29.86
N ASN A 75 -10.03 -1.96 -28.86
CA ASN A 75 -9.23 -0.78 -28.48
C ASN A 75 -8.92 -0.70 -26.98
N HIS A 76 -9.40 -1.65 -26.18
CA HIS A 76 -9.18 -1.66 -24.73
C HIS A 76 -9.25 -3.10 -24.20
N SER A 77 -8.63 -3.36 -23.05
CA SER A 77 -8.89 -4.56 -22.25
C SER A 77 -9.63 -4.19 -20.97
N ILE A 78 -10.30 -5.17 -20.37
CA ILE A 78 -10.93 -5.05 -19.06
C ILE A 78 -10.37 -6.18 -18.19
N MET A 79 -9.96 -5.85 -16.96
CA MET A 79 -9.59 -6.84 -15.96
C MET A 79 -10.75 -7.14 -15.02
N ILE A 80 -10.97 -8.43 -14.79
CA ILE A 80 -12.03 -8.94 -13.95
C ILE A 80 -11.42 -9.86 -12.90
N ASP A 81 -11.73 -9.61 -11.63
CA ASP A 81 -11.42 -10.53 -10.55
C ASP A 81 -12.17 -11.85 -10.82
N ALA A 82 -11.45 -12.95 -11.02
CA ALA A 82 -12.06 -14.21 -11.44
C ALA A 82 -12.81 -14.93 -10.31
N TYR A 83 -12.64 -14.49 -9.06
CA TYR A 83 -13.34 -15.06 -7.91
C TYR A 83 -14.67 -14.34 -7.65
N THR A 84 -14.68 -13.01 -7.70
CA THR A 84 -15.87 -12.19 -7.41
C THR A 84 -16.65 -11.81 -8.65
N GLY A 85 -16.02 -11.83 -9.84
CA GLY A 85 -16.61 -11.34 -11.09
C GLY A 85 -16.67 -9.81 -11.19
N SER A 86 -16.03 -9.08 -10.25
CA SER A 86 -16.04 -7.61 -10.24
C SER A 86 -15.01 -7.06 -11.23
N VAL A 87 -15.38 -5.97 -11.90
CA VAL A 87 -14.47 -5.22 -12.77
C VAL A 87 -13.44 -4.50 -11.90
N MET A 88 -12.15 -4.70 -12.19
CA MET A 88 -11.06 -3.99 -11.55
C MET A 88 -10.90 -2.61 -12.20
N THR A 89 -10.92 -1.55 -11.40
CA THR A 89 -10.92 -0.15 -11.88
C THR A 89 -9.53 0.41 -12.15
N GLU A 90 -8.47 -0.24 -11.66
CA GLU A 90 -7.09 0.16 -11.91
C GLU A 90 -6.51 -0.67 -13.07
N PRO A 91 -6.04 -0.04 -14.16
CA PRO A 91 -5.24 -0.75 -15.13
C PRO A 91 -3.92 -1.15 -14.45
N VAL A 92 -3.73 -2.45 -14.23
CA VAL A 92 -2.42 -3.11 -14.08
C VAL A 92 -1.71 -3.03 -15.43
N ASP A 93 -1.41 -1.82 -15.89
CA ASP A 93 -0.69 -1.59 -17.13
C ASP A 93 0.70 -1.06 -16.81
N ASP A 94 1.68 -1.94 -17.03
CA ASP A 94 3.13 -1.67 -16.99
C ASP A 94 3.66 -1.41 -18.41
N ASP A 95 2.80 -1.31 -19.43
CA ASP A 95 3.21 -0.87 -20.75
C ASP A 95 3.32 0.66 -20.74
N VAL A 96 4.52 1.12 -20.41
CA VAL A 96 5.00 2.47 -20.78
C VAL A 96 4.81 2.63 -22.29
N GLU A 97 3.73 3.28 -22.70
CA GLU A 97 3.64 3.82 -24.05
C GLU A 97 4.72 4.90 -24.20
N PHE A 98 5.76 4.60 -24.98
CA PHE A 98 6.68 5.62 -25.47
C PHE A 98 5.93 6.56 -26.41
N LEU A 99 5.98 7.86 -26.11
CA LEU A 99 5.61 8.94 -27.03
C LEU A 99 6.68 10.02 -27.03
#